data_AF-A0A937VB43-F1
#
_entry.id   AF-A0A937VB43-F1
#
_cell.length_a   1.000
_cell.length_b   1.000
_cell.length_c   1.000
_cell.angle_alpha   90.00
_cell.angle_beta   90.00
_cell.angle_gamma   90.00
#
_symmetry.space_group_name_H-M   'P 1'
#
loop_
_entity.id
_entity.type
_entity.pdbx_description
1 polymer ?
#
loop_
_entity_poly.entity_id
_entity_poly.type
_entity_poly.pdbx_seq_one_letter_code
_entity_poly.pdbx_strand_id
1 'polypeptide(L)'
;MSPPDVCEAFVRLALAIDQHFPGYVDAYFGPQALSHAARQRGKVPLPQLAAEARALAGSVASDASLAQRRREWLQGEINAMRTTLSLLAGEALDILVEVRGLYGVTPAWVEEATFEEAHRALEAVLPGSGPVSERALAFRQRLRVSLERIRPAFDRLHDDLRRRTLAYFPLPHEETCDILCVRDRPWLAYNVYKGSGRSRIDFNLDWPMHLHQLPEILAHEAYPGHHTELAIKEERLVQGEGWLEQAVVLSNSPACLVSEGMAMNALQVIAGPDEVTAYYADLLDAAG
;
A
#
# COMPACT_ATOMS: atom_id res chain seq x y z
N MET A 1 0.55 -38.31 8.30
CA MET A 1 0.91 -37.06 7.58
C MET A 1 0.80 -35.95 8.60
N SER A 2 1.85 -35.16 8.82
CA SER A 2 1.73 -33.94 9.61
C SER A 2 0.64 -33.06 9.00
N PRO A 3 -0.16 -32.34 9.81
CA PRO A 3 -1.10 -31.36 9.27
C PRO A 3 -0.34 -30.39 8.35
N PRO A 4 -0.96 -29.94 7.24
CA PRO A 4 -0.34 -28.97 6.36
C PRO A 4 0.02 -27.71 7.14
N ASP A 5 1.19 -27.14 6.86
CA ASP A 5 1.63 -25.87 7.44
C ASP A 5 0.60 -24.78 7.14
N VAL A 6 0.04 -24.19 8.19
CA VAL A 6 -1.00 -23.15 8.11
C VAL A 6 -0.49 -21.89 7.39
N CYS A 7 0.81 -21.60 7.47
CA CYS A 7 1.43 -20.44 6.84
C CYS A 7 1.53 -20.64 5.33
N GLU A 8 1.96 -21.82 4.89
CA GLU A 8 1.97 -22.19 3.47
C GLU A 8 0.54 -22.26 2.91
N ALA A 9 -0.40 -22.83 3.66
CA ALA A 9 -1.81 -22.90 3.27
C ALA A 9 -2.44 -21.51 3.09
N PHE A 10 -2.10 -20.55 3.96
CA PHE A 10 -2.49 -19.15 3.83
C PHE A 10 -1.99 -18.53 2.51
N VAL A 11 -0.70 -18.68 2.21
CA VAL A 11 -0.11 -18.15 0.96
C VAL A 11 -0.76 -18.80 -0.27
N ARG A 12 -0.99 -20.12 -0.24
CA ARG A 12 -1.65 -20.84 -1.34
C ARG A 12 -3.08 -20.35 -1.57
N LEU A 13 -3.83 -20.09 -0.50
CA LEU A 13 -5.19 -19.56 -0.59
C LEU A 13 -5.21 -18.16 -1.21
N ALA A 14 -4.34 -17.25 -0.76
CA ALA A 14 -4.18 -15.92 -1.32
C ALA A 14 -3.91 -15.94 -2.83
N LEU A 15 -2.92 -16.74 -3.25
CA LEU A 15 -2.54 -16.89 -4.65
C LEU A 15 -3.64 -17.52 -5.51
N ALA A 16 -4.48 -18.39 -4.92
CA ALA A 16 -5.63 -18.98 -5.59
C ALA A 16 -6.78 -17.96 -5.76
N ILE A 17 -6.99 -17.07 -4.79
CA ILE A 17 -7.96 -15.97 -4.89
C ILE A 17 -7.54 -14.98 -5.99
N ASP A 18 -6.25 -14.66 -6.08
CA ASP A 18 -5.70 -13.79 -7.14
C ASP A 18 -5.98 -14.32 -8.56
N GLN A 19 -6.14 -15.63 -8.74
CA GLN A 19 -6.55 -16.20 -10.04
C GLN A 19 -7.97 -15.76 -10.46
N HIS A 20 -8.84 -15.43 -9.50
CA HIS A 20 -10.18 -14.89 -9.75
C HIS A 20 -10.21 -13.37 -9.80
N PHE A 21 -9.36 -12.72 -9.02
CA PHE A 21 -9.26 -11.28 -8.89
C PHE A 21 -7.81 -10.83 -9.06
N PRO A 22 -7.31 -10.70 -10.31
CA PRO A 22 -5.92 -10.30 -10.54
C PRO A 22 -5.61 -8.92 -9.93
N GLY A 23 -4.53 -8.86 -9.15
CA GLY A 23 -4.18 -7.67 -8.35
C GLY A 23 -4.68 -7.75 -6.90
N TYR A 24 -5.30 -8.87 -6.51
CA TYR A 24 -5.62 -9.15 -5.12
C TYR A 24 -4.34 -9.41 -4.31
N VAL A 25 -3.34 -10.05 -4.91
CA VAL A 25 -1.99 -10.09 -4.34
C VAL A 25 -1.19 -8.94 -4.94
N ASP A 26 -0.98 -7.90 -4.14
CA ASP A 26 -0.27 -6.67 -4.52
C ASP A 26 1.23 -6.94 -4.74
N ALA A 27 1.85 -7.65 -3.79
CA ALA A 27 3.24 -8.10 -3.89
C ALA A 27 3.40 -9.52 -3.37
N TYR A 28 4.27 -10.30 -4.04
CA TYR A 28 4.65 -11.64 -3.60
C TYR A 28 6.15 -11.87 -3.79
N PHE A 29 6.83 -12.13 -2.68
CA PHE A 29 8.28 -12.35 -2.64
C PHE A 29 8.65 -13.65 -1.91
N GLY A 30 7.70 -14.59 -1.82
CA GLY A 30 7.92 -15.94 -1.32
C GLY A 30 8.43 -16.93 -2.39
N PRO A 31 8.49 -18.23 -2.06
CA PRO A 31 8.95 -19.27 -2.97
C PRO A 31 8.17 -19.31 -4.29
N GLN A 32 8.88 -19.12 -5.41
CA GLN A 32 8.25 -19.09 -6.74
C GLN A 32 7.46 -20.35 -7.08
N ALA A 33 7.82 -21.51 -6.52
CA ALA A 33 7.08 -22.76 -6.73
C ALA A 33 5.59 -22.65 -6.33
N LEU A 34 5.26 -21.85 -5.30
CA LEU A 34 3.88 -21.64 -4.86
C LEU A 34 3.08 -20.83 -5.87
N SER A 35 3.63 -19.72 -6.37
CA SER A 35 2.96 -18.88 -7.37
C SER A 35 2.83 -19.58 -8.72
N HIS A 36 3.83 -20.35 -9.15
CA HIS A 36 3.74 -21.19 -10.34
C HIS A 36 2.66 -22.27 -10.19
N ALA A 37 2.61 -22.96 -9.05
CA ALA A 37 1.58 -23.98 -8.80
C ALA A 37 0.17 -23.38 -8.81
N ALA A 38 -0.04 -22.19 -8.25
CA ALA A 38 -1.33 -21.51 -8.28
C ALA A 38 -1.76 -21.18 -9.73
N ARG A 39 -0.86 -20.62 -10.54
CA ARG A 39 -1.12 -20.32 -11.96
C ARG A 39 -1.42 -21.57 -12.78
N GLN A 40 -0.67 -22.65 -12.55
CA GLN A 40 -0.89 -23.94 -13.22
C GLN A 40 -2.23 -24.58 -12.83
N ARG A 41 -2.62 -24.47 -11.56
CA ARG A 41 -3.93 -24.93 -11.05
C ARG A 41 -5.08 -24.11 -11.65
N GLY A 42 -4.86 -22.83 -11.93
CA GLY A 42 -5.86 -21.92 -12.48
C GLY A 42 -7.00 -21.61 -11.49
N LYS A 43 -8.16 -21.23 -12.03
CA LYS A 43 -9.34 -20.88 -11.23
C LYS A 43 -9.97 -22.09 -10.57
N VAL A 44 -9.71 -22.25 -9.27
CA VAL A 44 -10.40 -23.22 -8.40
C VAL A 44 -11.83 -22.76 -8.14
N PRO A 45 -12.86 -23.63 -8.12
CA PRO A 45 -14.23 -23.21 -7.85
C PRO A 45 -14.37 -22.43 -6.52
N LEU A 46 -15.08 -21.29 -6.55
CA LEU A 46 -15.24 -20.43 -5.37
C LEU A 46 -15.80 -21.16 -4.12
N PRO A 47 -16.79 -22.08 -4.23
CA PRO A 47 -17.26 -22.85 -3.07
C PRO A 47 -16.16 -23.71 -2.42
N GLN A 48 -15.21 -24.20 -3.23
CA GLN A 48 -14.05 -24.94 -2.73
C GLN A 48 -13.09 -24.01 -1.99
N LEU A 49 -12.75 -22.85 -2.56
CA LEU A 49 -11.89 -21.86 -1.88
C LEU A 49 -12.52 -21.35 -0.58
N ALA A 50 -13.84 -21.16 -0.54
CA ALA A 50 -14.55 -20.78 0.68
C ALA A 50 -14.49 -21.88 1.76
N ALA A 51 -14.53 -23.15 1.37
CA ALA A 51 -14.33 -24.27 2.29
C ALA A 51 -12.88 -24.35 2.79
N GLU A 52 -11.90 -24.16 1.90
CA GLU A 52 -10.46 -24.10 2.23
C GLU A 52 -10.19 -22.96 3.24
N ALA A 53 -10.74 -21.76 3.02
CA ALA A 53 -10.61 -20.62 3.93
C ALA A 53 -11.23 -20.88 5.32
N ARG A 54 -12.41 -21.50 5.39
CA ARG A 54 -13.04 -21.88 6.68
C ARG A 54 -12.22 -22.92 7.44
N ALA A 55 -11.70 -23.93 6.74
CA ALA A 55 -10.86 -24.96 7.34
C ALA A 55 -9.53 -24.38 7.84
N LEU A 56 -8.93 -23.46 7.08
CA LEU A 56 -7.72 -22.74 7.47
C LEU A 56 -7.94 -21.89 8.71
N ALA A 57 -9.04 -21.14 8.80
CA ALA A 57 -9.41 -20.38 10.00
C ALA A 57 -9.50 -21.28 11.24
N GLY A 58 -10.12 -22.47 11.13
CA GLY A 58 -10.18 -23.45 12.22
C GLY A 58 -8.81 -24.01 12.62
N SER A 59 -7.94 -24.25 11.63
CA SER A 59 -6.57 -24.73 11.86
C SER A 59 -5.73 -23.67 12.57
N VAL A 60 -5.76 -22.41 12.13
CA VAL A 60 -5.08 -21.29 12.79
C VAL A 60 -5.59 -21.07 14.22
N ALA A 61 -6.91 -21.18 14.45
CA ALA A 61 -7.49 -21.01 15.79
C ALA A 61 -6.98 -22.06 16.79
N SER A 62 -6.73 -23.28 16.32
CA SER A 62 -6.35 -24.41 17.15
C SER A 62 -4.84 -24.64 17.22
N ASP A 63 -4.05 -23.94 16.40
CA ASP A 63 -2.60 -24.08 16.38
C ASP A 63 -1.95 -23.37 17.58
N ALA A 64 -1.67 -24.15 18.61
CA ALA A 64 -1.02 -23.69 19.83
C ALA A 64 0.46 -23.29 19.63
N SER A 65 1.08 -23.67 18.51
CA SER A 65 2.49 -23.32 18.21
C SER A 65 2.65 -21.86 17.78
N LEU A 66 1.61 -21.24 17.24
CA LEU A 66 1.61 -19.84 16.88
C LEU A 66 1.50 -18.95 18.13
N ALA A 67 2.25 -17.85 18.16
CA ALA A 67 2.03 -16.82 19.18
C ALA A 67 0.61 -16.23 19.05
N GLN A 68 0.02 -15.79 20.17
CA GLN A 68 -1.36 -15.27 20.19
C GLN A 68 -1.58 -14.15 19.17
N ARG A 69 -0.68 -13.16 19.10
CA ARG A 69 -0.77 -12.06 18.13
C ARG A 69 -0.70 -12.54 16.68
N ARG A 70 0.11 -13.56 16.39
CA ARG A 70 0.26 -14.14 15.05
C ARG A 70 -1.01 -14.89 14.62
N ARG A 71 -1.66 -15.60 15.55
CA ARG A 71 -2.99 -16.17 15.32
C ARG A 71 -4.04 -15.10 15.05
N GLU A 72 -4.09 -14.05 15.86
CA GLU A 72 -5.05 -12.95 15.69
C GLU A 72 -4.89 -12.25 14.35
N TRP A 73 -3.65 -11.96 13.94
CA TRP A 73 -3.33 -11.39 12.64
C TRP A 73 -3.83 -12.29 11.50
N LEU A 74 -3.44 -13.58 11.51
CA LEU A 74 -3.87 -14.54 10.49
C LEU A 74 -5.40 -14.65 10.40
N GLN A 75 -6.10 -14.64 11.54
CA GLN A 75 -7.57 -14.69 11.55
C GLN A 75 -8.20 -13.46 10.90
N GLY A 76 -7.65 -12.28 11.12
CA GLY A 76 -8.08 -11.05 10.45
C GLY A 76 -7.92 -11.15 8.93
N GLU A 77 -6.75 -11.57 8.47
CA GLU A 77 -6.45 -11.73 7.04
C GLU A 77 -7.33 -12.81 6.38
N ILE A 78 -7.52 -13.97 7.04
CA ILE A 78 -8.39 -15.05 6.53
C ILE A 78 -9.86 -14.59 6.51
N ASN A 79 -10.29 -13.78 7.48
CA ASN A 79 -11.62 -13.19 7.44
C ASN A 79 -11.80 -12.29 6.21
N ALA A 80 -10.81 -11.46 5.89
CA ALA A 80 -10.82 -10.64 4.68
C ALA A 80 -10.88 -11.49 3.41
N MET A 81 -10.06 -12.55 3.31
CA MET A 81 -10.16 -13.51 2.20
C MET A 81 -11.55 -14.12 2.05
N ARG A 82 -12.20 -14.49 3.17
CA ARG A 82 -13.56 -15.02 3.17
C ARG A 82 -14.57 -13.98 2.68
N THR A 83 -14.44 -12.73 3.09
CA THR A 83 -15.28 -11.63 2.60
C THR A 83 -15.06 -11.40 1.10
N THR A 84 -13.82 -11.39 0.63
CA THR A 84 -13.50 -11.30 -0.81
C THR A 84 -14.13 -12.46 -1.59
N LEU A 85 -14.07 -13.69 -1.08
CA LEU A 85 -14.70 -14.86 -1.72
C LEU A 85 -16.23 -14.75 -1.81
N SER A 86 -16.89 -14.21 -0.78
CA SER A 86 -18.33 -13.90 -0.81
C SER A 86 -18.66 -12.88 -1.90
N LEU A 87 -17.90 -11.78 -1.99
CA LEU A 87 -18.08 -10.76 -3.03
C LEU A 87 -17.88 -11.34 -4.44
N LEU A 88 -16.85 -12.15 -4.63
CA LEU A 88 -16.58 -12.83 -5.91
C LEU A 88 -17.67 -13.85 -6.28
N ALA A 89 -18.38 -14.41 -5.29
CA ALA A 89 -19.54 -15.28 -5.50
C ALA A 89 -20.82 -14.50 -5.85
N GLY A 90 -20.76 -13.16 -5.87
CA GLY A 90 -21.88 -12.28 -6.19
C GLY A 90 -22.77 -11.93 -4.98
N GLU A 91 -22.31 -12.17 -3.75
CA GLU A 91 -23.04 -11.73 -2.56
C GLU A 91 -22.99 -10.20 -2.44
N ALA A 92 -24.15 -9.57 -2.29
CA ALA A 92 -24.26 -8.14 -2.01
C ALA A 92 -24.22 -7.91 -0.49
N LEU A 93 -23.12 -7.35 0.01
CA LEU A 93 -22.95 -7.03 1.43
C LEU A 93 -23.34 -5.58 1.70
N ASP A 94 -23.83 -5.32 2.91
CA ASP A 94 -23.92 -3.95 3.42
C ASP A 94 -22.51 -3.35 3.54
N ILE A 95 -22.34 -2.07 3.20
CA ILE A 95 -21.02 -1.42 3.16
C ILE A 95 -20.27 -1.51 4.51
N LEU A 96 -20.97 -1.44 5.65
CA LEU A 96 -20.34 -1.55 6.97
C LEU A 96 -19.97 -2.99 7.33
N VAL A 97 -20.65 -3.97 6.74
CA VAL A 97 -20.29 -5.39 6.86
C VAL A 97 -19.11 -5.70 5.97
N GLU A 98 -19.10 -5.18 4.74
CA GLU A 98 -18.00 -5.33 3.78
C GLU A 98 -16.70 -4.72 4.32
N VAL A 99 -16.72 -3.44 4.72
CA VAL A 99 -15.52 -2.75 5.23
C VAL A 99 -14.97 -3.43 6.48
N ARG A 100 -15.84 -3.88 7.39
CA ARG A 100 -15.41 -4.63 8.58
C ARG A 100 -14.84 -5.99 8.24
N GLY A 101 -15.42 -6.67 7.26
CA GLY A 101 -14.97 -7.96 6.78
C GLY A 101 -13.58 -7.88 6.15
N LEU A 102 -13.38 -6.90 5.27
CA LEU A 102 -12.13 -6.69 4.53
C LEU A 102 -11.03 -6.04 5.37
N TYR A 103 -11.34 -5.01 6.17
CA TYR A 103 -10.31 -4.18 6.81
C TYR A 103 -10.29 -4.28 8.33
N GLY A 104 -11.22 -5.03 8.94
CA GLY A 104 -11.28 -5.21 10.39
C GLY A 104 -11.74 -3.98 11.18
N VAL A 105 -12.21 -2.93 10.51
CA VAL A 105 -12.66 -1.68 11.11
C VAL A 105 -14.09 -1.35 10.70
N THR A 106 -14.81 -0.60 11.53
CA THR A 106 -16.14 -0.07 11.17
C THR A 106 -16.02 1.44 11.00
N PRO A 107 -16.21 1.98 9.78
CA PRO A 107 -16.12 3.41 9.55
C PRO A 107 -17.33 4.11 10.18
N ALA A 108 -17.13 5.36 10.57
CA ALA A 108 -18.18 6.24 11.06
C ALA A 108 -18.38 7.40 10.10
N TRP A 109 -19.58 7.98 10.11
CA TRP A 109 -19.86 9.20 9.37
C TRP A 109 -19.02 10.36 9.92
N VAL A 110 -18.46 11.15 9.02
CA VAL A 110 -17.80 12.42 9.35
C VAL A 110 -18.86 13.51 9.31
N GLU A 111 -18.92 14.34 10.34
CA GLU A 111 -19.83 15.48 10.42
C GLU A 111 -19.59 16.46 9.26
N GLU A 112 -20.66 16.92 8.61
CA GLU A 112 -20.61 17.83 7.45
C GLU A 112 -19.79 19.09 7.74
N ALA A 113 -19.86 19.58 8.98
CA ALA A 113 -19.11 20.74 9.46
C ALA A 113 -17.59 20.64 9.22
N THR A 114 -17.03 19.43 9.19
CA THR A 114 -15.61 19.17 8.88
C THR A 114 -15.28 19.59 7.44
N PHE A 115 -16.15 19.23 6.48
CA PHE A 115 -15.98 19.60 5.07
C PHE A 115 -16.22 21.10 4.87
N GLU A 116 -17.21 21.67 5.56
CA GLU A 116 -17.44 23.13 5.53
C GLU A 116 -16.25 23.93 6.07
N GLU A 117 -15.59 23.45 7.14
CA GLU A 117 -14.39 24.06 7.68
C GLU A 117 -13.23 24.00 6.68
N ALA A 118 -13.02 22.85 6.03
CA ALA A 118 -12.05 22.72 4.96
C ALA A 118 -12.33 23.67 3.79
N HIS A 119 -13.60 23.84 3.38
CA HIS A 119 -13.98 24.81 2.36
C HIS A 119 -13.69 26.26 2.80
N ARG A 120 -13.97 26.64 4.05
CA ARG A 120 -13.63 27.97 4.58
C ARG A 120 -12.12 28.21 4.61
N ALA A 121 -11.34 27.20 4.98
CA ALA A 121 -9.88 27.28 4.96
C ALA A 121 -9.35 27.51 3.54
N LEU A 122 -9.87 26.75 2.55
CA LEU A 122 -9.55 26.95 1.13
C LEU A 122 -10.00 28.33 0.61
N GLU A 123 -11.17 28.81 1.06
CA GLU A 123 -11.70 30.14 0.69
C GLU A 123 -10.76 31.26 1.15
N ALA A 124 -10.18 31.13 2.34
CA ALA A 124 -9.29 32.13 2.94
C ALA A 124 -7.91 32.20 2.25
N VAL A 125 -7.39 31.08 1.72
CA VAL A 125 -6.01 31.00 1.22
C VAL A 125 -5.90 31.04 -0.31
N LEU A 126 -6.91 30.57 -1.04
CA LEU A 126 -6.83 30.52 -2.51
C LEU A 126 -7.01 31.92 -3.11
N PRO A 127 -6.13 32.33 -4.04
CA PRO A 127 -6.23 33.65 -4.67
C PRO A 127 -7.39 33.72 -5.66
N GLY A 128 -7.84 34.96 -5.93
CA GLY A 128 -8.89 35.26 -6.91
C GLY A 128 -10.29 35.35 -6.31
N SER A 129 -11.28 35.44 -7.19
CA SER A 129 -12.70 35.53 -6.85
C SER A 129 -13.50 34.47 -7.59
N GLY A 130 -14.66 34.08 -7.08
CA GLY A 130 -15.52 33.06 -7.68
C GLY A 130 -15.57 31.78 -6.83
N PRO A 131 -16.17 30.70 -7.34
CA PRO A 131 -16.35 29.46 -6.60
C PRO A 131 -15.02 28.83 -6.15
N VAL A 132 -14.93 28.38 -4.89
CA VAL A 132 -13.69 27.80 -4.33
C VAL A 132 -13.16 26.62 -5.15
N SER A 133 -14.04 25.81 -5.73
CA SER A 133 -13.69 24.66 -6.56
C SER A 133 -12.94 25.07 -7.83
N GLU A 134 -13.37 26.14 -8.49
CA GLU A 134 -12.73 26.68 -9.69
C GLU A 134 -11.36 27.28 -9.36
N ARG A 135 -11.27 28.04 -8.26
CA ARG A 135 -9.99 28.61 -7.79
C ARG A 135 -9.00 27.52 -7.39
N ALA A 136 -9.46 26.47 -6.71
CA ALA A 136 -8.63 25.33 -6.31
C ALA A 136 -8.08 24.59 -7.54
N LEU A 137 -8.93 24.35 -8.54
CA LEU A 137 -8.52 23.72 -9.79
C LEU A 137 -7.51 24.60 -10.54
N ALA A 138 -7.76 25.90 -10.67
CA ALA A 138 -6.85 26.83 -11.31
C ALA A 138 -5.49 26.91 -10.59
N PHE A 139 -5.50 26.93 -9.25
CA PHE A 139 -4.28 26.88 -8.45
C PHE A 139 -3.48 25.59 -8.70
N ARG A 140 -4.14 24.41 -8.65
CA ARG A 140 -3.49 23.13 -8.96
C ARG A 140 -2.90 23.11 -10.37
N GLN A 141 -3.60 23.63 -11.37
CA GLN A 141 -3.12 23.69 -12.75
C GLN A 141 -1.81 24.48 -12.89
N ARG A 142 -1.62 25.55 -12.10
CA ARG A 142 -0.37 26.33 -12.07
C ARG A 142 0.82 25.57 -11.50
N LEU A 143 0.56 24.53 -10.69
CA LEU A 143 1.60 23.70 -10.06
C LEU A 143 1.96 22.48 -10.89
N ARG A 144 1.48 22.38 -12.15
CA ARG A 144 1.81 21.26 -13.02
C ARG A 144 3.27 21.30 -13.42
N VAL A 145 3.95 20.16 -13.28
CA VAL A 145 5.38 20.03 -13.59
C VAL A 145 5.64 18.76 -14.40
N SER A 146 6.68 18.79 -15.23
CA SER A 146 7.21 17.60 -15.88
C SER A 146 8.29 16.98 -14.98
N LEU A 147 8.19 15.68 -14.68
CA LEU A 147 9.19 14.97 -13.88
C LEU A 147 10.58 15.06 -14.50
N GLU A 148 10.66 15.07 -15.84
CA GLU A 148 11.91 15.24 -16.57
C GLU A 148 12.56 16.60 -16.28
N ARG A 149 11.77 17.68 -16.21
CA ARG A 149 12.26 19.04 -15.95
C ARG A 149 12.79 19.19 -14.53
N ILE A 150 12.12 18.58 -13.56
CA ILE A 150 12.49 18.67 -12.14
C ILE A 150 13.41 17.53 -11.66
N ARG A 151 13.85 16.65 -12.58
CA ARG A 151 14.55 15.40 -12.22
C ARG A 151 15.69 15.59 -11.22
N PRO A 152 16.60 16.58 -11.37
CA PRO A 152 17.68 16.78 -10.41
C PRO A 152 17.20 17.15 -8.99
N ALA A 153 16.13 17.93 -8.86
CA ALA A 153 15.56 18.28 -7.56
C ALA A 153 14.78 17.10 -6.96
N PHE A 154 14.11 16.34 -7.82
CA PHE A 154 13.40 15.13 -7.44
C PHE A 154 14.35 14.03 -6.92
N ASP A 155 15.51 13.83 -7.55
CA ASP A 155 16.53 12.89 -7.07
C ASP A 155 17.14 13.35 -5.74
N ARG A 156 17.38 14.67 -5.54
CA ARG A 156 17.80 15.20 -4.24
C ARG A 156 16.77 14.96 -3.14
N LEU A 157 15.50 15.17 -3.45
CA LEU A 157 14.41 14.89 -2.53
C LEU A 157 14.39 13.40 -2.15
N HIS A 158 14.48 12.49 -3.12
CA HIS A 158 14.59 11.06 -2.87
C HIS A 158 15.73 10.70 -1.91
N ASP A 159 16.93 11.22 -2.19
CA ASP A 159 18.12 10.95 -1.39
C ASP A 159 17.98 11.51 0.04
N ASP A 160 17.36 12.67 0.20
CA ASP A 160 17.11 13.26 1.50
C ASP A 160 16.08 12.46 2.32
N LEU A 161 14.99 12.02 1.69
CA LEU A 161 14.00 11.16 2.34
C LEU A 161 14.64 9.83 2.79
N ARG A 162 15.46 9.21 1.93
CA ARG A 162 16.22 7.99 2.29
C ARG A 162 17.15 8.24 3.47
N ARG A 163 17.94 9.31 3.42
CA ARG A 163 18.87 9.69 4.50
C ARG A 163 18.15 9.86 5.84
N ARG A 164 16.99 10.52 5.84
CA ARG A 164 16.18 10.73 7.05
C ARG A 164 15.59 9.41 7.55
N THR A 165 15.05 8.58 6.67
CA THR A 165 14.51 7.26 7.03
C THR A 165 15.56 6.40 7.73
N LEU A 166 16.80 6.38 7.22
CA LEU A 166 17.92 5.64 7.84
C LEU A 166 18.27 6.10 9.26
N ALA A 167 17.89 7.31 9.66
CA ALA A 167 18.09 7.79 11.04
C ALA A 167 17.12 7.17 12.04
N TYR A 168 15.98 6.65 11.58
CA TYR A 168 14.91 6.10 12.43
C TYR A 168 14.67 4.61 12.22
N PHE A 169 14.91 4.11 11.01
CA PHE A 169 14.56 2.75 10.60
C PHE A 169 15.80 1.99 10.12
N PRO A 170 16.12 0.82 10.73
CA PRO A 170 17.24 -0.01 10.31
C PRO A 170 16.87 -0.79 9.04
N LEU A 171 17.08 -0.17 7.88
CA LEU A 171 16.88 -0.79 6.59
C LEU A 171 17.96 -1.85 6.28
N PRO A 172 17.64 -2.89 5.48
CA PRO A 172 18.64 -3.84 4.99
C PRO A 172 19.76 -3.13 4.23
N HIS A 173 21.01 -3.54 4.45
CA HIS A 173 22.18 -2.83 3.90
C HIS A 173 22.15 -2.67 2.36
N GLU A 174 21.61 -3.65 1.65
CA GLU A 174 21.54 -3.68 0.19
C GLU A 174 20.17 -3.29 -0.37
N GLU A 175 19.31 -2.66 0.43
CA GLU A 175 18.04 -2.17 -0.11
C GLU A 175 18.27 -1.15 -1.22
N THR A 176 17.40 -1.21 -2.25
CA THR A 176 17.41 -0.26 -3.35
C THR A 176 16.00 0.07 -3.79
N CYS A 177 15.75 1.35 -4.06
CA CYS A 177 14.50 1.83 -4.61
C CYS A 177 14.76 2.59 -5.93
N ASP A 178 14.44 1.98 -7.07
CA ASP A 178 14.63 2.61 -8.38
C ASP A 178 13.38 3.40 -8.79
N ILE A 179 13.55 4.56 -9.40
CA ILE A 179 12.42 5.38 -9.90
C ILE A 179 12.37 5.32 -11.43
N LEU A 180 11.24 4.87 -11.97
CA LEU A 180 10.99 4.78 -13.40
C LEU A 180 9.75 5.58 -13.80
N CYS A 181 9.80 6.16 -15.01
CA CYS A 181 8.64 6.76 -15.65
C CYS A 181 7.95 5.72 -16.53
N VAL A 182 6.64 5.58 -16.38
CA VAL A 182 5.80 4.63 -17.13
C VAL A 182 4.62 5.34 -17.81
N ARG A 183 3.93 4.60 -18.68
CA ARG A 183 2.68 5.00 -19.36
C ARG A 183 1.70 3.83 -19.38
N ASP A 184 0.47 4.12 -19.76
CA ASP A 184 -0.65 3.21 -19.91
C ASP A 184 -0.98 2.44 -18.61
N ARG A 185 -0.86 3.13 -17.47
CA ARG A 185 -1.16 2.58 -16.14
C ARG A 185 -2.38 3.25 -15.49
N PRO A 186 -3.13 2.53 -14.64
CA PRO A 186 -4.30 3.09 -13.95
C PRO A 186 -3.95 3.87 -12.67
N TRP A 187 -2.68 3.89 -12.24
CA TRP A 187 -2.20 4.60 -11.05
C TRP A 187 -1.34 5.82 -11.42
N LEU A 188 -1.16 6.75 -10.46
CA LEU A 188 -0.28 7.91 -10.59
C LEU A 188 1.17 7.55 -10.26
N ALA A 189 1.37 6.91 -9.11
CA ALA A 189 2.63 6.32 -8.68
C ALA A 189 2.32 4.95 -8.08
N TYR A 190 3.30 4.05 -8.06
CA TYR A 190 3.12 2.72 -7.47
C TYR A 190 4.44 2.05 -7.14
N ASN A 191 4.54 1.44 -5.95
CA ASN A 191 5.66 0.60 -5.55
C ASN A 191 5.51 -0.82 -6.09
N VAL A 192 6.38 -1.19 -7.02
CA VAL A 192 6.59 -2.59 -7.41
C VAL A 192 7.69 -3.19 -6.53
N TYR A 193 7.29 -3.82 -5.43
CA TYR A 193 8.23 -4.54 -4.56
C TYR A 193 8.64 -5.87 -5.20
N LYS A 194 9.95 -6.08 -5.39
CA LYS A 194 10.53 -7.23 -6.09
C LYS A 194 11.07 -8.31 -5.15
N GLY A 195 11.03 -8.09 -3.84
CA GLY A 195 11.75 -8.89 -2.87
C GLY A 195 13.23 -8.52 -2.77
N SER A 196 13.91 -9.13 -1.80
CA SER A 196 15.31 -8.89 -1.44
C SER A 196 15.62 -7.41 -1.15
N GLY A 197 14.68 -6.68 -0.56
CA GLY A 197 14.83 -5.25 -0.29
C GLY A 197 14.89 -4.38 -1.55
N ARG A 198 14.35 -4.84 -2.70
CA ARG A 198 14.39 -4.08 -3.96
C ARG A 198 13.00 -3.65 -4.38
N SER A 199 12.80 -2.35 -4.58
CA SER A 199 11.60 -1.80 -5.19
C SER A 199 11.89 -1.11 -6.51
N ARG A 200 10.84 -1.00 -7.32
CA ARG A 200 10.76 -0.03 -8.41
C ARG A 200 9.52 0.83 -8.21
N ILE A 201 9.67 2.14 -8.17
CA ILE A 201 8.55 3.08 -8.13
C ILE A 201 8.24 3.55 -9.54
N ASP A 202 7.03 3.27 -9.98
CA ASP A 202 6.54 3.60 -11.31
C ASP A 202 5.73 4.90 -11.26
N PHE A 203 6.30 6.01 -11.75
CA PHE A 203 5.58 7.29 -11.95
C PHE A 203 4.92 7.32 -13.32
N ASN A 204 3.60 7.45 -13.36
CA ASN A 204 2.83 7.45 -14.58
C ASN A 204 2.75 8.85 -15.22
N LEU A 205 3.30 8.97 -16.43
CA LEU A 205 3.38 10.22 -17.19
C LEU A 205 2.10 10.60 -17.92
N ASP A 206 1.06 9.78 -17.85
CA ASP A 206 -0.24 10.08 -18.49
C ASP A 206 -1.10 11.01 -17.63
N TRP A 207 -0.79 11.10 -16.33
CA TRP A 207 -1.47 11.98 -15.40
C TRP A 207 -0.65 13.25 -15.12
N PRO A 208 -1.28 14.44 -15.09
CA PRO A 208 -0.57 15.65 -14.72
C PRO A 208 -0.03 15.55 -13.31
N MET A 209 1.30 15.63 -13.17
CA MET A 209 1.90 15.72 -11.84
C MET A 209 1.81 17.15 -11.33
N HIS A 210 1.48 17.29 -10.05
CA HIS A 210 1.48 18.57 -9.37
C HIS A 210 2.58 18.60 -8.33
N LEU A 211 3.38 19.66 -8.35
CA LEU A 211 4.57 19.81 -7.52
C LEU A 211 4.32 19.60 -6.03
N HIS A 212 3.21 20.15 -5.51
CA HIS A 212 2.85 20.05 -4.09
C HIS A 212 2.61 18.61 -3.61
N GLN A 213 2.37 17.66 -4.51
CA GLN A 213 2.10 16.26 -4.14
C GLN A 213 3.36 15.40 -4.16
N LEU A 214 4.46 15.87 -4.77
CA LEU A 214 5.63 15.03 -5.05
C LEU A 214 6.36 14.54 -3.79
N PRO A 215 6.59 15.38 -2.76
CA PRO A 215 7.17 14.89 -1.52
C PRO A 215 6.32 13.83 -0.84
N GLU A 216 4.99 14.02 -0.81
CA GLU A 216 4.07 13.07 -0.20
C GLU A 216 4.04 11.74 -0.96
N ILE A 217 3.87 11.77 -2.28
CA ILE A 217 3.85 10.57 -3.13
C ILE A 217 5.17 9.82 -3.03
N LEU A 218 6.30 10.53 -3.11
CA LEU A 218 7.60 9.88 -3.04
C LEU A 218 7.86 9.25 -1.68
N ALA A 219 7.46 9.90 -0.59
CA ALA A 219 7.58 9.33 0.75
C ALA A 219 6.67 8.11 0.94
N HIS A 220 5.44 8.19 0.41
CA HIS A 220 4.44 7.13 0.44
C HIS A 220 4.93 5.85 -0.27
N GLU A 221 5.49 5.99 -1.47
CA GLU A 221 5.96 4.84 -2.24
C GLU A 221 7.35 4.36 -1.83
N ALA A 222 8.23 5.26 -1.39
CA ALA A 222 9.64 4.99 -1.09
C ALA A 222 9.93 4.99 0.43
N TYR A 223 10.38 6.13 0.93
CA TYR A 223 11.00 6.27 2.24
C TYR A 223 10.23 7.33 3.04
N PRO A 224 9.71 7.01 4.24
CA PRO A 224 9.68 5.71 4.93
C PRO A 224 8.44 4.84 4.59
N GLY A 225 7.79 5.02 3.44
CA GLY A 225 6.56 4.32 3.07
C GLY A 225 6.73 2.87 2.61
N HIS A 226 5.99 2.45 1.58
CA HIS A 226 5.83 1.03 1.20
C HIS A 226 7.16 0.29 1.01
N HIS A 227 8.13 0.87 0.32
CA HIS A 227 9.44 0.24 0.15
C HIS A 227 10.09 -0.07 1.51
N THR A 228 10.08 0.91 2.42
CA THR A 228 10.70 0.78 3.75
C THR A 228 9.99 -0.28 4.58
N GLU A 229 8.66 -0.27 4.61
CA GLU A 229 7.86 -1.26 5.31
C GLU A 229 8.17 -2.69 4.81
N LEU A 230 8.10 -2.90 3.50
CA LEU A 230 8.25 -4.23 2.90
C LEU A 230 9.69 -4.75 3.05
N ALA A 231 10.69 -3.89 2.90
CA ALA A 231 12.10 -4.25 3.13
C ALA A 231 12.35 -4.72 4.57
N ILE A 232 11.80 -4.01 5.56
CA ILE A 232 11.96 -4.38 6.98
C ILE A 232 11.17 -5.64 7.30
N LYS A 233 9.93 -5.77 6.82
CA LYS A 233 9.10 -6.97 7.04
C LYS A 233 9.75 -8.21 6.41
N GLU A 234 10.30 -8.09 5.20
CA GLU A 234 11.00 -9.20 4.56
C GLU A 234 12.23 -9.64 5.38
N GLU A 235 13.12 -8.71 5.74
CA GLU A 235 14.32 -9.03 6.51
C GLU A 235 13.96 -9.63 7.88
N ARG A 236 13.03 -9.02 8.62
CA ARG A 236 12.76 -9.38 10.00
C ARG A 236 11.82 -10.56 10.13
N LEU A 237 10.70 -10.56 9.41
CA LEU A 237 9.65 -11.55 9.60
C LEU A 237 9.84 -12.75 8.68
N VAL A 238 10.14 -12.52 7.40
CA VAL A 238 10.27 -13.61 6.43
C VAL A 238 11.63 -14.30 6.57
N GLN A 239 12.73 -13.54 6.51
CA GLN A 239 14.08 -14.11 6.57
C GLN A 239 14.53 -14.42 8.01
N GLY A 240 14.25 -13.51 8.96
CA GLY A 240 14.63 -13.67 10.36
C GLY A 240 13.81 -14.72 11.12
N GLU A 241 12.49 -14.65 11.03
CA GLU A 241 11.57 -15.50 11.81
C GLU A 241 10.94 -16.64 11.01
N GLY A 242 11.14 -16.69 9.68
CA GLY A 242 10.57 -17.72 8.82
C GLY A 242 9.06 -17.62 8.63
N TRP A 243 8.45 -16.44 8.84
CA TRP A 243 7.01 -16.23 8.74
C TRP A 243 6.59 -16.07 7.27
N LEU A 244 6.42 -17.20 6.60
CA LEU A 244 6.10 -17.28 5.17
C LEU A 244 4.84 -16.49 4.78
N GLU A 245 3.84 -16.41 5.65
CA GLU A 245 2.61 -15.64 5.41
C GLU A 245 2.84 -14.14 5.26
N GLN A 246 3.97 -13.60 5.73
CA GLN A 246 4.35 -12.19 5.55
C GLN A 246 4.99 -11.94 4.18
N ALA A 247 5.23 -12.97 3.36
CA ALA A 247 5.78 -12.85 2.02
C ALA A 247 4.71 -12.60 0.93
N VAL A 248 3.44 -12.48 1.34
CA VAL A 248 2.31 -12.13 0.46
C VAL A 248 1.63 -10.88 1.00
N VAL A 249 1.51 -9.87 0.16
CA VAL A 249 0.81 -8.62 0.45
C VAL A 249 -0.54 -8.67 -0.22
N LEU A 250 -1.61 -8.60 0.56
CA LEU A 250 -2.97 -8.67 0.07
C LEU A 250 -3.55 -7.27 -0.07
N SER A 251 -4.22 -7.03 -1.19
CA SER A 251 -5.17 -5.94 -1.34
C SER A 251 -6.43 -6.24 -0.53
N ASN A 252 -7.12 -5.21 -0.03
CA ASN A 252 -8.38 -5.35 0.71
C ASN A 252 -8.29 -6.25 1.96
N SER A 253 -7.27 -6.02 2.79
CA SER A 253 -7.06 -6.73 4.05
C SER A 253 -6.79 -5.80 5.25
N PRO A 254 -6.86 -6.27 6.51
CA PRO A 254 -6.49 -5.45 7.66
C PRO A 254 -5.02 -5.00 7.61
N ALA A 255 -4.10 -5.87 7.16
CA ALA A 255 -2.70 -5.50 6.96
C ALA A 255 -2.54 -4.42 5.88
N CYS A 256 -3.34 -4.45 4.80
CA CYS A 256 -3.35 -3.40 3.78
C CYS A 256 -3.75 -2.05 4.38
N LEU A 257 -4.81 -1.99 5.20
CA LEU A 257 -5.23 -0.76 5.88
C LEU A 257 -4.10 -0.15 6.72
N VAL A 258 -3.35 -0.99 7.43
CA VAL A 258 -2.21 -0.53 8.24
C VAL A 258 -1.04 -0.07 7.37
N SER A 259 -0.72 -0.80 6.30
CA SER A 259 0.30 -0.44 5.29
C SER A 259 0.01 0.95 4.69
N GLU A 260 -1.20 1.16 4.16
CA GLU A 260 -1.64 2.44 3.61
C GLU A 260 -1.63 3.56 4.65
N GLY A 261 -2.03 3.26 5.89
CA GLY A 261 -1.95 4.22 6.99
C GLY A 261 -0.52 4.67 7.28
N MET A 262 0.46 3.75 7.24
CA MET A 262 1.88 4.09 7.40
C MET A 262 2.37 4.92 6.21
N ALA A 263 2.06 4.52 4.98
CA ALA A 263 2.48 5.21 3.77
C ALA A 263 1.89 6.63 3.68
N MET A 264 0.62 6.81 4.05
CA MET A 264 -0.03 8.14 4.07
C MET A 264 0.55 9.10 5.10
N ASN A 265 1.16 8.60 6.17
CA ASN A 265 1.82 9.42 7.19
C ASN A 265 3.34 9.48 7.01
N ALA A 266 3.90 8.81 5.99
CA ALA A 266 5.34 8.58 5.85
C ALA A 266 6.17 9.87 5.86
N LEU A 267 5.75 10.89 5.10
CA LEU A 267 6.48 12.16 5.03
C LEU A 267 6.55 12.86 6.41
N GLN A 268 5.44 12.88 7.14
CA GLN A 268 5.32 13.58 8.42
C GLN A 268 6.17 12.95 9.53
N VAL A 269 6.51 11.67 9.39
CA VAL A 269 7.39 10.96 10.33
C VAL A 269 8.82 11.49 10.27
N ILE A 270 9.28 11.94 9.09
CA ILE A 270 10.69 12.27 8.84
C ILE A 270 10.96 13.74 8.47
N ALA A 271 9.92 14.50 8.16
CA ALA A 271 10.02 15.90 7.75
C ALA A 271 8.92 16.74 8.43
N GLY A 272 9.33 17.85 9.06
CA GLY A 272 8.42 18.84 9.61
C GLY A 272 7.98 19.87 8.55
N PRO A 273 7.12 20.83 8.93
CA PRO A 273 6.58 21.82 7.99
C PRO A 273 7.62 22.68 7.27
N ASP A 274 8.72 23.02 7.96
CA ASP A 274 9.79 23.83 7.39
C ASP A 274 10.57 23.05 6.33
N GLU A 275 10.87 21.77 6.59
CA GLU A 275 11.50 20.90 5.60
C GLU A 275 10.61 20.66 4.38
N VAL A 276 9.32 20.42 4.60
CA VAL A 276 8.36 20.23 3.51
C VAL A 276 8.26 21.50 2.65
N THR A 277 8.27 22.67 3.28
CA THR A 277 8.29 23.96 2.56
C THR A 277 9.58 24.12 1.74
N ALA A 278 10.73 23.71 2.27
CA ALA A 278 12.00 23.73 1.53
C ALA A 278 11.97 22.79 0.31
N TYR A 279 11.35 21.61 0.41
CA TYR A 279 11.17 20.72 -0.74
C TYR A 279 10.33 21.37 -1.83
N TYR A 280 9.24 22.06 -1.46
CA TYR A 280 8.43 22.78 -2.45
C TYR A 280 9.22 23.89 -3.13
N ALA A 281 10.02 24.65 -2.38
CA ALA A 281 10.87 25.69 -2.95
C ALA A 281 11.89 25.12 -3.95
N ASP A 282 12.63 24.06 -3.59
CA ASP A 282 13.62 23.44 -4.48
C ASP A 282 12.98 22.88 -5.76
N LEU A 283 11.82 22.24 -5.63
CA LEU A 283 11.06 21.76 -6.79
C LEU A 283 10.55 22.91 -7.67
N LEU A 284 10.14 24.03 -7.08
CA LEU A 284 9.62 25.19 -7.82
C LEU A 284 10.74 25.86 -8.59
N ASP A 285 11.89 26.06 -7.96
CA ASP A 285 13.08 26.63 -8.60
C ASP A 285 13.55 25.75 -9.78
N ALA A 286 13.52 24.42 -9.61
CA ALA A 286 13.84 23.49 -10.69
C ALA A 286 12.79 23.48 -11.82
N ALA A 287 11.53 23.74 -11.48
CA ALA A 287 10.44 23.83 -12.44
C ALA A 287 10.47 25.13 -13.27
N GLY A 288 11.25 26.14 -12.87
CA GLY A 288 11.43 27.44 -13.53
C GLY A 288 10.12 28.08 -13.99
#